data_AF-A0AAW4V9P4-F1
#
_entry.id   AF-A0AAW4V9P4-F1
#
_cell.length_a   1.000
_cell.length_b   1.000
_cell.length_c   1.000
_cell.angle_alpha   90.00
_cell.angle_beta   90.00
_cell.angle_gamma   90.00
#
_symmetry.space_group_name_H-M   'P 1'
#
loop_
_entity.id
_entity.type
_entity.pdbx_description
1 polymer ?
#
loop_
_entity_poly.entity_id
_entity_poly.type
_entity_poly.pdbx_seq_one_letter_code
_entity_poly.pdbx_strand_id
1 'polypeptide(L)'
;LDLIRDLPEGDEIDMCEGMERMAEGFRNEGRMQGREQGILVGRSEGKLEEKRSTLKEQLEIKLGTISNNLELKLTSATLEKLNILTRNIFNITNEEDVLRIIN
;
A
#
# COMPACT_ATOMS: atom_id res chain seq x y z
N LEU A 1 -23.38 25.91 -61.45
CA LEU A 1 -23.41 26.02 -59.97
C LEU A 1 -22.98 24.67 -59.44
N ASP A 2 -21.68 24.42 -59.33
CA ASP A 2 -21.15 23.16 -58.80
C ASP A 2 -20.00 23.50 -57.85
N LEU A 3 -20.34 24.07 -56.70
CA LEU A 3 -19.40 24.42 -55.63
C LEU A 3 -19.76 23.70 -54.33
N ILE A 4 -20.11 22.40 -54.41
CA ILE A 4 -20.34 21.54 -53.23
C ILE A 4 -19.67 20.18 -53.44
N ARG A 5 -18.37 20.16 -53.70
CA ARG A 5 -17.45 19.02 -53.56
C ARG A 5 -16.09 19.69 -53.40
N ASP A 6 -15.43 19.72 -52.24
CA ASP A 6 -14.96 18.57 -51.49
C ASP A 6 -14.78 19.01 -50.02
N LEU A 7 -15.63 18.54 -49.11
CA LEU A 7 -15.17 18.33 -47.73
C LEU A 7 -14.51 16.95 -47.72
N PRO A 8 -13.31 16.76 -47.14
CA PRO A 8 -12.81 15.42 -46.93
C PRO A 8 -13.82 14.71 -46.03
N GLU A 9 -14.39 13.61 -46.52
CA GLU A 9 -15.17 12.65 -45.74
C GLU A 9 -14.20 12.09 -44.69
N GLY A 10 -14.08 12.80 -43.57
CA GLY A 10 -13.26 12.36 -42.45
C GLY A 10 -13.82 11.06 -41.91
N ASP A 11 -12.94 10.12 -41.54
CA ASP A 11 -13.28 8.79 -41.05
C ASP A 11 -14.48 8.83 -40.08
N GLU A 12 -15.67 8.51 -40.58
CA GLU A 12 -16.88 8.40 -39.78
C GLU A 12 -16.77 7.11 -38.96
N ILE A 13 -16.28 7.23 -37.73
CA ILE A 13 -16.23 6.09 -36.80
C ILE A 13 -17.66 5.70 -36.45
N ASP A 14 -17.99 4.40 -36.61
CA ASP A 14 -19.28 3.86 -36.21
C ASP A 14 -19.52 4.13 -34.72
N MET A 15 -20.73 4.57 -34.36
CA MET A 15 -21.04 4.94 -32.98
C MET A 15 -20.78 3.78 -31.99
N CYS A 16 -21.04 2.54 -32.39
CA CYS A 16 -20.78 1.36 -31.56
C CYS A 16 -19.27 1.17 -31.37
N GLU A 17 -18.48 1.33 -32.44
CA GLU A 17 -17.01 1.27 -32.37
C GLU A 17 -16.45 2.38 -31.46
N GLY A 18 -16.97 3.60 -31.57
CA GLY A 18 -16.60 4.72 -30.71
C GLY A 18 -16.89 4.45 -29.23
N MET A 19 -18.05 3.86 -28.92
CA MET A 19 -18.44 3.47 -27.57
C MET A 19 -17.57 2.35 -27.01
N GLU A 20 -17.27 1.31 -27.81
CA GLU A 20 -16.41 0.20 -27.38
C GLU A 20 -14.99 0.69 -27.09
N ARG A 21 -14.43 1.56 -27.94
CA ARG A 21 -13.11 2.16 -27.73
C ARG A 21 -13.06 3.00 -26.46
N MET A 22 -14.10 3.81 -26.19
CA MET A 22 -14.21 4.56 -24.93
C MET A 22 -14.29 3.63 -23.72
N ALA A 23 -15.14 2.59 -23.78
CA ALA A 23 -15.29 1.62 -22.70
C ALA A 23 -14.00 0.82 -22.45
N GLU A 24 -13.23 0.50 -23.48
CA GLU A 24 -11.90 -0.09 -23.36
C GLU A 24 -10.91 0.89 -22.70
N GLY A 25 -10.92 2.16 -23.09
CA GLY A 25 -10.14 3.22 -22.44
C GLY A 25 -10.36 3.27 -20.94
N PHE A 26 -11.62 3.37 -20.50
CA PHE A 26 -11.97 3.36 -19.07
C PHE A 26 -11.52 2.09 -18.35
N ARG A 27 -11.70 0.91 -18.97
CA ARG A 27 -11.24 -0.37 -18.39
C ARG A 27 -9.73 -0.43 -18.24
N ASN A 28 -9.00 0.07 -19.23
CA ASN A 28 -7.54 0.09 -19.22
C ASN A 28 -7.00 1.08 -18.18
N GLU A 29 -7.58 2.27 -18.10
CA GLU A 29 -7.27 3.26 -17.05
C GLU A 29 -7.55 2.70 -15.65
N GLY A 30 -8.72 2.11 -15.43
CA GLY A 30 -9.07 1.48 -14.15
C GLY A 30 -8.11 0.37 -13.76
N ARG A 31 -7.67 -0.46 -14.71
CA ARG A 31 -6.66 -1.51 -14.46
C ARG A 31 -5.30 -0.91 -14.12
N MET A 32 -4.89 0.15 -14.80
CA MET A 32 -3.62 0.83 -14.56
C MET A 32 -3.60 1.47 -13.16
N GLN A 33 -4.63 2.22 -12.82
CA GLN A 33 -4.79 2.85 -11.50
C GLN A 33 -4.84 1.79 -10.39
N GLY A 34 -5.64 0.73 -10.58
CA GLY A 34 -5.72 -0.37 -9.62
C GLY A 34 -4.37 -1.06 -9.40
N ARG A 35 -3.58 -1.26 -10.46
CA ARG A 35 -2.23 -1.83 -10.35
C ARG A 35 -1.28 -0.90 -9.60
N GLU A 36 -1.27 0.39 -9.93
CA GLU A 36 -0.41 1.37 -9.28
C GLU A 36 -0.74 1.51 -7.79
N GLN A 37 -2.02 1.66 -7.46
CA GLN A 37 -2.50 1.72 -6.08
C GLN A 37 -2.19 0.42 -5.32
N GLY A 38 -2.39 -0.74 -5.95
CA GLY A 38 -2.09 -2.04 -5.36
C GLY A 38 -0.61 -2.21 -5.03
N ILE A 39 0.29 -1.80 -5.94
CA ILE A 39 1.74 -1.82 -5.69
C ILE A 39 2.11 -0.87 -4.54
N LEU A 40 1.55 0.33 -4.51
CA LEU A 40 1.84 1.33 -3.48
C LEU A 40 1.40 0.84 -2.09
N VAL A 41 0.16 0.34 -1.98
CA VAL A 41 -0.39 -0.17 -0.72
C VAL A 41 0.36 -1.43 -0.30
N GLY A 42 0.51 -2.42 -1.18
CA GLY A 42 1.21 -3.66 -0.86
C GLY A 42 2.66 -3.44 -0.41
N ARG A 43 3.39 -2.50 -1.02
CA ARG A 43 4.75 -2.18 -0.60
C ARG A 43 4.81 -1.49 0.76
N SER A 44 3.86 -0.61 1.06
CA SER A 44 3.83 0.11 2.33
C SER A 44 3.36 -0.79 3.49
N GLU A 45 2.35 -1.62 3.27
CA GLU A 45 1.86 -2.61 4.24
C GLU A 45 2.89 -3.70 4.49
N GLY A 46 3.48 -4.29 3.44
CA GLY A 46 4.50 -5.34 3.60
C GLY A 46 5.72 -4.87 4.39
N LYS A 47 6.18 -3.63 4.16
CA LYS A 47 7.28 -3.04 4.93
C LYS A 47 6.92 -2.83 6.40
N LEU A 48 5.66 -2.49 6.69
CA LEU A 48 5.18 -2.31 8.06
C LEU A 48 5.06 -3.66 8.79
N GLU A 49 4.52 -4.67 8.10
CA GLU A 49 4.37 -6.03 8.61
C GLU A 49 5.73 -6.67 8.91
N GLU A 50 6.68 -6.60 7.97
CA GLU A 50 8.05 -7.10 8.15
C GLU A 50 8.72 -6.47 9.37
N LYS A 51 8.58 -5.15 9.55
CA LYS A 51 9.13 -4.45 10.71
C LYS A 51 8.50 -4.91 12.02
N ARG A 52 7.19 -5.15 12.07
CA ARG A 52 6.50 -5.68 13.26
C ARG A 52 6.97 -7.10 13.58
N SER A 53 7.03 -7.97 12.58
CA SER A 53 7.48 -9.35 12.73
C SER A 53 8.94 -9.43 13.22
N THR A 54 9.83 -8.65 12.60
CA THR A 54 11.25 -8.59 13.00
C THR A 54 11.41 -8.08 14.44
N LEU A 55 10.68 -7.02 14.82
CA LEU A 55 10.74 -6.50 16.18
C LEU A 55 10.16 -7.49 17.19
N LYS A 56 9.10 -8.24 16.82
CA LYS A 56 8.54 -9.30 17.66
C LYS A 56 9.59 -10.35 17.97
N GLU A 57 10.24 -10.90 16.93
CA GLU A 57 11.26 -11.95 17.08
C GLU A 57 12.46 -11.45 17.90
N GLN A 58 12.91 -10.21 17.67
CA GLN A 58 13.98 -9.61 18.48
C GLN A 58 13.61 -9.47 19.95
N LEU A 59 12.37 -9.08 20.25
CA LEU A 59 11.88 -9.00 21.62
C LEU A 59 11.75 -10.38 22.27
N GLU A 60 11.31 -11.39 21.52
CA GLU A 60 11.25 -12.78 22.00
C GLU A 60 12.64 -13.33 22.32
N ILE A 61 13.63 -13.06 21.47
CA ILE A 61 15.03 -13.46 21.73
C ILE A 61 15.57 -12.77 22.98
N LYS A 62 15.22 -11.50 23.20
CA LYS A 62 15.80 -10.68 24.27
C LYS A 62 15.09 -10.84 25.62
N LEU A 63 13.78 -10.98 25.62
CA LEU A 63 12.93 -11.06 26.83
C LEU A 63 12.45 -12.49 27.12
N GLY A 64 12.58 -13.42 26.18
CA GLY A 64 11.99 -14.75 26.24
C GLY A 64 10.55 -14.73 25.74
N THR A 65 9.63 -15.35 26.48
CA THR A 65 8.21 -15.32 26.13
C THR A 65 7.64 -13.92 26.34
N ILE A 66 7.02 -13.34 25.30
CA ILE A 66 6.29 -12.07 25.40
C ILE A 66 4.80 -12.30 25.69
N SER A 67 4.17 -11.35 26.37
CA SER A 67 2.74 -11.39 26.67
C SER A 67 1.88 -11.12 25.44
N ASN A 68 0.68 -11.73 25.41
CA ASN A 68 -0.32 -11.47 24.37
C ASN A 68 -0.71 -9.98 24.28
N ASN A 69 -0.66 -9.26 25.39
CA ASN A 69 -0.93 -7.83 25.41
C ASN A 69 0.11 -7.05 24.60
N LEU A 70 1.39 -7.35 24.83
CA LEU A 70 2.49 -6.73 24.10
C LEU A 70 2.42 -7.05 22.61
N GLU A 71 2.12 -8.29 22.25
CA GLU A 71 1.96 -8.69 20.85
C GLU A 71 0.84 -7.93 20.13
N LEU A 72 -0.33 -7.78 20.76
CA LEU A 72 -1.45 -7.00 20.21
C LEU A 72 -1.11 -5.51 20.05
N LYS A 73 -0.32 -4.95 20.97
CA LYS A 73 0.14 -3.56 20.89
C LYS A 73 1.18 -3.38 19.79
N LEU A 74 2.09 -4.33 19.61
CA LEU A 74 3.10 -4.28 18.55
C LEU A 74 2.46 -4.40 17.16
N THR A 75 1.45 -5.27 17.01
CA THR A 75 0.70 -5.45 15.76
C THR A 75 -0.18 -4.26 15.38
N SER A 76 -0.53 -3.38 16.32
CA SER A 76 -1.30 -2.15 16.06
C SER A 76 -0.43 -0.87 16.07
N ALA A 77 0.83 -0.96 16.48
CA ALA A 77 1.73 0.19 16.57
C ALA A 77 2.00 0.85 15.20
N THR A 78 2.14 2.18 15.20
CA THR A 78 2.47 2.96 14.00
C THR A 78 3.93 2.78 13.60
N LEU A 79 4.24 3.05 12.33
CA LEU A 79 5.61 2.98 11.82
C LEU A 79 6.59 3.85 12.63
N GLU A 80 6.15 5.02 13.08
CA GLU A 80 6.96 5.93 13.89
C GLU A 80 7.35 5.31 15.24
N LYS A 81 6.38 4.76 15.96
CA LYS A 81 6.63 4.05 17.23
C LYS A 81 7.54 2.86 17.05
N LEU A 82 7.32 2.08 15.99
CA LEU A 82 8.20 0.96 15.64
C LEU A 82 9.63 1.41 15.30
N ASN A 83 9.80 2.57 14.66
CA ASN A 83 11.13 3.14 14.39
C ASN A 83 11.84 3.56 15.68
N ILE A 84 11.12 4.16 16.63
CA ILE A 84 11.67 4.51 17.95
C ILE A 84 12.07 3.24 18.71
N LEU A 85 11.21 2.21 18.71
CA LEU A 85 11.51 0.92 19.31
C LEU A 85 12.74 0.26 18.67
N THR A 86 12.85 0.30 17.34
CA THR A 86 14.01 -0.25 16.61
C THR A 86 15.33 0.39 17.09
N ARG A 87 15.33 1.70 17.34
CA ARG A 87 16.53 2.42 17.83
C ARG A 87 16.88 2.09 19.27
N ASN A 88 15.87 1.80 20.09
CA ASN A 88 16.02 1.56 21.51
C ASN A 88 16.07 0.07 21.87
N ILE A 89 16.03 -0.84 20.88
CA ILE A 89 15.91 -2.29 21.10
C ILE A 89 16.98 -2.85 22.03
N PHE A 90 18.21 -2.33 21.97
CA PHE A 90 19.30 -2.76 22.83
C PHE A 90 19.12 -2.32 24.30
N ASN A 91 18.44 -1.20 24.53
CA ASN A 91 18.21 -0.61 25.86
C ASN A 91 17.00 -1.20 26.59
N ILE A 92 16.15 -1.97 25.89
CA ILE A 92 14.99 -2.65 26.50
C ILE A 92 15.47 -3.69 27.51
N THR A 93 14.83 -3.78 28.67
CA THR A 93 15.15 -4.80 29.69
C THR A 93 13.94 -5.64 30.09
N ASN A 94 12.73 -5.16 29.83
CA ASN A 94 11.48 -5.80 30.17
C ASN A 94 10.36 -5.34 29.21
N GLU A 95 9.17 -5.93 29.34
CA GLU A 95 8.02 -5.57 28.49
C GLU A 95 7.50 -4.14 28.71
N GLU A 96 7.58 -3.60 29.94
CA GLU A 96 7.10 -2.24 30.22
C GLU A 96 7.90 -1.18 29.43
N ASP A 97 9.22 -1.39 29.26
CA ASP A 97 10.05 -0.52 28.44
C ASP A 97 9.51 -0.42 27.01
N VAL A 98 9.02 -1.55 26.47
CA VAL A 98 8.44 -1.61 25.13
C VAL A 98 7.08 -0.93 25.10
N LEU A 99 6.20 -1.26 26.06
CA LEU A 99 4.86 -0.70 26.16
C LEU A 99 4.89 0.83 26.30
N ARG A 100 5.88 1.38 26.99
CA ARG A 100 6.07 2.83 27.11
C ARG A 100 6.41 3.52 25.79
N ILE A 101 7.01 2.80 24.85
CA ILE A 101 7.37 3.33 23.52
C ILE A 101 6.19 3.21 22.54
N ILE A 102 5.41 2.13 22.63
CA ILE A 102 4.35 1.82 21.65
C ILE A 102 2.93 2.26 22.08
N ASN A 103 2.67 2.49 23.37
CA ASN A 103 1.45 3.18 23.81
C ASN A 103 1.47 4.66 23.40
#